data_AF-A0A848GRA6-F1
#
_entry.id   AF-A0A848GRA6-F1
#
_cell.length_a   1.000
_cell.length_b   1.000
_cell.length_c   1.000
_cell.angle_alpha   90.00
_cell.angle_beta   90.00
_cell.angle_gamma   90.00
#
_symmetry.space_group_name_H-M   'P 1'
#
loop_
_entity.id
_entity.type
_entity.pdbx_description
1 polymer ?
#
loop_
_entity_poly.entity_id
_entity_poly.type
_entity_poly.pdbx_seq_one_letter_code
_entity_poly.pdbx_strand_id
1 'polypeptide(L)'
;MLATVLPADLPAALQKIGTSQMDMYTGALAPEVIFEEVIGQLTAQNILLPTAFAAWVATRDGYMEVTLSDTSCWILRLSDDAVRYIHLHPGRYSPHSLRIKAAALKTAMAYKAAAANGLLTGELLVDMNAVRGMAALSPVRSLEDAQHILKIISLVTQG
;
A
#
# COMPACT_ATOMS: atom_id res chain seq x y z
N MET A 1 3.19 9.14 9.54
CA MET A 1 4.28 8.78 10.48
C MET A 1 5.70 8.84 9.88
N LEU A 2 5.90 9.29 8.61
CA LEU A 2 7.24 9.51 8.00
C LEU A 2 7.59 10.99 7.74
N ALA A 3 6.61 11.89 7.78
CA ALA A 3 6.82 13.34 7.65
C ALA A 3 7.58 13.95 8.85
N THR A 4 7.76 13.18 9.93
CA THR A 4 8.42 13.58 11.17
C THR A 4 9.71 12.79 11.43
N VAL A 5 10.11 11.91 10.51
CA VAL A 5 11.34 11.12 10.66
C VAL A 5 12.51 12.02 10.27
N LEU A 6 13.43 12.23 11.21
CA LEU A 6 14.65 12.99 10.96
C LEU A 6 15.41 12.37 9.78
N PRO A 7 16.11 13.16 8.94
CA PRO A 7 16.85 12.64 7.79
C PRO A 7 17.79 11.47 8.11
N ALA A 8 18.37 11.44 9.32
CA ALA A 8 19.25 10.38 9.79
C ALA A 8 18.55 9.02 10.02
N ASP A 9 17.27 9.03 10.37
CA ASP A 9 16.49 7.82 10.70
C ASP A 9 15.75 7.25 9.47
N LEU A 10 15.72 8.02 8.38
CA LEU A 10 15.02 7.68 7.16
C LEU A 10 15.48 6.35 6.55
N PRO A 11 16.79 6.02 6.45
CA PRO A 11 17.22 4.74 5.91
C PRO A 11 16.66 3.53 6.68
N ALA A 12 16.70 3.57 8.01
CA ALA A 12 16.17 2.50 8.87
C ALA A 12 14.64 2.38 8.73
N ALA A 13 13.93 3.50 8.61
CA ALA A 13 12.50 3.49 8.38
C ALA A 13 12.11 2.91 7.01
N LEU A 14 12.87 3.25 5.95
CA LEU A 14 12.66 2.72 4.60
C LEU A 14 12.92 1.20 4.53
N GLN A 15 13.81 0.65 5.35
CA GLN A 15 14.04 -0.80 5.39
C GLN A 15 12.81 -1.59 5.84
N LYS A 16 11.95 -1.01 6.70
CA LYS A 16 10.71 -1.66 7.18
C LYS A 16 9.70 -1.94 6.07
N ILE A 17 9.79 -1.25 4.93
CA ILE A 17 8.94 -1.47 3.74
C ILE A 17 9.26 -2.82 3.06
N GLY A 18 10.43 -3.42 3.36
CA GLY A 18 10.85 -4.69 2.77
C GLY A 18 11.30 -4.55 1.32
N THR A 19 11.31 -5.64 0.56
CA THR A 19 11.80 -5.70 -0.83
C THR A 19 10.74 -6.18 -1.83
N SER A 20 9.63 -6.73 -1.32
CA SER A 20 8.57 -7.35 -2.11
C SER A 20 7.65 -6.33 -2.80
N GLN A 21 6.73 -6.83 -3.62
CA GLN A 21 5.62 -6.03 -4.10
C GLN A 21 4.50 -5.98 -3.06
N MET A 22 3.71 -4.91 -3.09
CA MET A 22 2.54 -4.72 -2.20
C MET A 22 1.41 -4.04 -2.96
N ASP A 23 0.20 -4.21 -2.45
CA ASP A 23 -0.98 -3.51 -2.95
C ASP A 23 -1.17 -2.21 -2.16
N MET A 24 -1.26 -1.09 -2.87
CA MET A 24 -1.53 0.23 -2.33
C MET A 24 -2.95 0.62 -2.69
N TYR A 25 -3.77 0.84 -1.68
CA TYR A 25 -5.08 1.45 -1.85
C TYR A 25 -4.94 2.97 -1.98
N THR A 26 -5.69 3.54 -2.93
CA THR A 26 -5.65 4.97 -3.32
C THR A 26 -7.05 5.57 -3.39
N GLY A 27 -8.04 4.93 -2.75
CA GLY A 27 -9.42 5.40 -2.74
C GLY A 27 -9.67 6.38 -1.60
N ALA A 28 -10.93 6.79 -1.46
CA ALA A 28 -11.31 7.82 -0.51
C ALA A 28 -11.62 7.29 0.90
N LEU A 29 -11.77 5.97 1.07
CA LEU A 29 -12.14 5.38 2.36
C LEU A 29 -10.92 5.33 3.29
N ALA A 30 -11.11 5.79 4.52
CA ALA A 30 -10.13 5.55 5.58
C ALA A 30 -10.11 4.04 5.94
N PRO A 31 -8.98 3.52 6.47
CA PRO A 31 -8.89 2.12 6.87
C PRO A 31 -10.02 1.68 7.81
N GLU A 32 -10.41 2.55 8.75
CA GLU A 32 -11.49 2.29 9.71
C GLU A 32 -12.83 2.07 8.99
N VAL A 33 -13.13 2.89 7.98
CA VAL A 33 -14.36 2.79 7.18
C VAL A 33 -14.36 1.51 6.34
N ILE A 34 -13.21 1.13 5.78
CA ILE A 34 -13.06 -0.15 5.07
C ILE A 34 -13.41 -1.32 6.01
N PHE A 35 -12.89 -1.32 7.23
CA PHE A 35 -13.20 -2.37 8.20
C PHE A 35 -14.67 -2.36 8.61
N GLU A 36 -15.25 -1.19 8.86
CA GLU A 36 -16.67 -1.04 9.22
C GLU A 36 -17.59 -1.59 8.13
N GLU A 37 -17.35 -1.25 6.87
CA GLU A 37 -18.14 -1.75 5.74
C GLU A 37 -18.00 -3.27 5.59
N VAL A 38 -16.79 -3.80 5.68
CA VAL A 38 -16.55 -5.25 5.63
C VAL A 38 -17.28 -5.97 6.76
N ILE A 39 -17.15 -5.49 8.00
CA ILE A 39 -17.82 -6.07 9.17
C ILE A 39 -19.33 -5.99 9.01
N GLY A 40 -19.86 -4.87 8.51
CA GLY A 40 -21.29 -4.69 8.23
C GLY A 40 -21.82 -5.73 7.23
N GLN A 41 -21.10 -5.94 6.13
CA GLN A 41 -21.48 -6.93 5.11
C GLN A 41 -21.44 -8.38 5.65
N LEU A 42 -20.42 -8.73 6.45
CA LEU A 42 -20.32 -10.06 7.08
C LEU A 42 -21.42 -10.28 8.13
N THR A 43 -21.76 -9.24 8.90
CA THR A 43 -22.81 -9.28 9.92
C THR A 43 -24.18 -9.47 9.28
N ALA A 44 -24.49 -8.72 8.21
CA ALA A 44 -25.76 -8.83 7.47
C ALA A 44 -25.97 -10.24 6.88
N GLN A 45 -24.87 -10.94 6.58
CA GLN A 45 -24.87 -12.32 6.08
C GLN A 45 -24.78 -13.38 7.20
N ASN A 46 -24.69 -12.99 8.47
CA ASN A 46 -24.47 -13.87 9.63
C ASN A 46 -23.20 -14.72 9.55
N ILE A 47 -22.14 -14.20 8.95
CA ILE A 47 -20.85 -14.90 8.76
C ILE A 47 -19.66 -14.21 9.44
N LEU A 48 -19.90 -13.26 10.35
CA LEU A 48 -18.84 -12.60 11.11
C LEU A 48 -18.17 -13.53 12.15
N LEU A 49 -18.76 -14.67 12.51
CA LEU A 49 -18.10 -15.59 13.45
C LEU A 49 -17.01 -16.40 12.73
N PRO A 50 -15.85 -16.66 13.35
CA PRO A 50 -14.74 -17.38 12.71
C PRO A 50 -15.15 -18.71 12.08
N THR A 51 -15.97 -19.50 12.78
CA THR A 51 -16.48 -20.79 12.30
C THR A 51 -17.43 -20.64 11.12
N ALA A 52 -18.31 -19.62 11.16
CA ALA A 52 -19.25 -19.34 10.08
C ALA A 52 -18.52 -18.83 8.82
N PHE A 53 -17.57 -17.91 8.98
CA PHE A 53 -16.72 -17.44 7.89
C PHE A 53 -15.92 -18.57 7.25
N ALA A 54 -15.24 -19.39 8.07
CA ALA A 54 -14.46 -20.52 7.58
C ALA A 54 -15.33 -21.51 6.78
N ALA A 55 -16.52 -21.85 7.27
CA ALA A 55 -17.45 -22.71 6.54
C ALA A 55 -17.94 -22.07 5.23
N TRP A 56 -18.22 -20.77 5.24
CA TRP A 56 -18.65 -20.03 4.04
C TRP A 56 -17.58 -20.02 2.95
N VAL A 57 -16.32 -19.81 3.34
CA VAL A 57 -15.17 -19.74 2.43
C VAL A 57 -14.80 -21.14 1.90
N ALA A 58 -14.90 -22.17 2.73
CA ALA A 58 -14.57 -23.56 2.37
C ALA A 58 -15.54 -24.18 1.35
N THR A 59 -16.78 -23.68 1.26
CA THR A 59 -17.78 -24.13 0.26
C THR A 59 -17.63 -23.45 -1.10
N ARG A 60 -16.59 -22.62 -1.27
CA ARG A 60 -16.27 -21.84 -2.48
C ARG A 60 -14.78 -21.99 -2.81
N ASP A 61 -14.24 -21.06 -3.58
CA ASP A 61 -12.84 -21.05 -4.04
C ASP A 61 -11.81 -20.64 -2.96
N GLY A 62 -12.18 -20.69 -1.68
CA GLY A 62 -11.27 -20.32 -0.58
C GLY A 62 -11.09 -18.81 -0.40
N TYR A 63 -12.00 -17.99 -0.95
CA TYR A 63 -12.07 -16.55 -0.69
C TYR A 63 -13.50 -16.00 -0.79
N MET A 64 -13.70 -14.79 -0.30
CA MET A 64 -14.88 -13.96 -0.50
C MET A 64 -14.45 -12.65 -1.16
N GLU A 65 -15.21 -12.19 -2.15
CA GLU A 65 -15.07 -10.84 -2.69
C GLU A 65 -16.15 -9.93 -2.10
N VAL A 66 -15.76 -8.71 -1.74
CA VAL A 66 -16.67 -7.64 -1.31
C VAL A 66 -16.39 -6.39 -2.12
N THR A 67 -17.43 -5.66 -2.48
CA THR A 67 -17.33 -4.33 -3.07
C THR A 67 -17.74 -3.30 -2.04
N LEU A 68 -16.94 -2.27 -1.87
CA LEU A 68 -17.17 -1.18 -0.91
C LEU A 68 -17.85 0.00 -1.59
N SER A 69 -18.27 0.97 -0.77
CA SER A 69 -19.03 2.15 -1.23
C SER A 69 -18.28 3.03 -2.24
N ASP A 70 -16.95 3.00 -2.23
CA ASP A 70 -16.09 3.69 -3.20
C ASP A 70 -15.83 2.87 -4.47
N THR A 71 -16.54 1.77 -4.66
CA THR A 71 -16.39 0.80 -5.76
C THR A 71 -15.12 -0.06 -5.69
N SER A 72 -14.26 0.11 -4.68
CA SER A 72 -13.11 -0.78 -4.51
C SER A 72 -13.58 -2.20 -4.18
N CYS A 73 -12.92 -3.18 -4.79
CA CYS A 73 -13.13 -4.59 -4.54
C CYS A 73 -12.03 -5.13 -3.62
N TRP A 74 -12.42 -5.92 -2.63
CA TRP A 74 -11.52 -6.51 -1.66
C TRP A 74 -11.75 -8.00 -1.55
N ILE A 75 -10.67 -8.73 -1.30
CA ILE A 75 -10.67 -10.18 -1.16
C ILE A 75 -10.38 -10.52 0.29
N LEU A 76 -11.29 -11.30 0.86
CA LEU A 76 -11.18 -11.84 2.20
C LEU A 76 -10.82 -13.32 2.10
N ARG A 77 -9.80 -13.73 2.85
CA ARG A 77 -9.40 -15.13 2.99
C ARG A 77 -9.34 -15.49 4.46
N LEU A 78 -9.42 -16.78 4.76
CA LEU A 78 -9.11 -17.27 6.10
C LEU A 78 -7.63 -17.00 6.39
N SER A 79 -7.36 -16.49 7.58
CA SER A 79 -6.02 -16.22 8.11
C SER A 79 -5.60 -17.33 9.07
N ASP A 80 -4.29 -17.56 9.17
CA ASP A 80 -3.72 -18.50 10.16
C ASP A 80 -3.72 -17.93 11.59
N ASP A 81 -4.01 -16.62 11.75
CA ASP A 81 -4.16 -15.96 13.05
C ASP A 81 -5.58 -16.15 13.59
N ALA A 82 -5.72 -16.89 14.70
CA ALA A 82 -7.02 -17.18 15.29
C ALA A 82 -7.77 -15.95 15.84
N VAL A 83 -7.05 -14.87 16.18
CA VAL A 83 -7.66 -13.60 16.64
C VAL A 83 -8.02 -12.74 15.43
N ARG A 84 -7.13 -12.66 14.44
CA ARG A 84 -7.34 -11.95 13.16
C ARG A 84 -7.59 -12.97 12.06
N TYR A 85 -8.71 -13.65 12.17
CA TYR A 85 -9.05 -14.81 11.33
C TYR A 85 -9.42 -14.46 9.87
N ILE A 86 -9.53 -13.17 9.53
CA ILE A 86 -9.73 -12.71 8.14
C ILE A 86 -8.49 -11.96 7.67
N HIS A 87 -7.89 -12.45 6.58
CA HIS A 87 -6.89 -11.72 5.83
C HIS A 87 -7.57 -10.94 4.70
N LEU A 88 -7.46 -9.62 4.77
CA LEU A 88 -8.02 -8.68 3.80
C LEU A 88 -6.92 -8.15 2.86
N HIS A 89 -7.15 -8.21 1.54
CA HIS A 89 -6.29 -7.56 0.54
C HIS A 89 -7.11 -7.00 -0.61
N PRO A 90 -6.64 -5.94 -1.31
CA PRO A 90 -7.33 -5.43 -2.49
C PRO A 90 -7.47 -6.50 -3.57
N GLY A 91 -8.62 -6.51 -4.24
CA GLY A 91 -8.88 -7.36 -5.40
C GLY A 91 -7.96 -7.04 -6.56
N ARG A 92 -7.68 -8.05 -7.38
CA ARG A 92 -6.89 -7.87 -8.60
C ARG A 92 -7.64 -6.95 -9.56
N TYR A 93 -6.97 -5.92 -10.06
CA TYR A 93 -7.57 -4.88 -10.91
C TYR A 93 -8.72 -4.11 -10.24
N SER A 94 -8.84 -4.17 -8.91
CA SER A 94 -9.81 -3.38 -8.18
C SER A 94 -9.65 -1.90 -8.52
N PRO A 95 -10.76 -1.16 -8.70
CA PRO A 95 -10.74 0.29 -8.61
C PRO A 95 -9.97 0.72 -7.36
N HIS A 96 -9.26 1.85 -7.48
CA HIS A 96 -8.52 2.44 -6.37
C HIS A 96 -7.44 1.54 -5.74
N SER A 97 -6.93 0.54 -6.45
CA SER A 97 -5.77 -0.24 -6.01
C SER A 97 -4.65 -0.27 -7.05
N LEU A 98 -3.40 -0.27 -6.57
CA LEU A 98 -2.20 -0.34 -7.40
C LEU A 98 -1.22 -1.33 -6.79
N ARG A 99 -0.78 -2.32 -7.59
CA ARG A 99 0.36 -3.16 -7.23
C ARG A 99 1.65 -2.39 -7.47
N ILE A 100 2.43 -2.16 -6.41
CA ILE A 100 3.67 -1.38 -6.45
C ILE A 100 4.87 -2.20 -5.96
N LYS A 101 6.06 -1.87 -6.45
CA LYS A 101 7.32 -2.44 -5.94
C LYS A 101 7.78 -1.65 -4.71
N ALA A 102 8.27 -2.32 -3.67
CA ALA A 102 8.86 -1.66 -2.49
C ALA A 102 9.92 -0.63 -2.87
N ALA A 103 10.75 -0.89 -3.88
CA ALA A 103 11.76 0.07 -4.35
C ALA A 103 11.15 1.39 -4.84
N ALA A 104 10.01 1.35 -5.52
CA ALA A 104 9.32 2.55 -5.99
C ALA A 104 8.73 3.34 -4.81
N LEU A 105 8.10 2.64 -3.85
CA LEU A 105 7.58 3.27 -2.64
C LEU A 105 8.70 3.91 -1.81
N LYS A 106 9.80 3.19 -1.57
CA LYS A 106 10.97 3.72 -0.86
C LYS A 106 11.50 4.99 -1.51
N THR A 107 11.64 4.97 -2.84
CA THR A 107 12.08 6.13 -3.61
C THR A 107 11.11 7.31 -3.40
N ALA A 108 9.81 7.07 -3.50
CA ALA A 108 8.80 8.11 -3.36
C ALA A 108 8.76 8.73 -1.95
N MET A 109 8.86 7.89 -0.92
CA MET A 109 8.91 8.35 0.47
C MET A 109 10.19 9.13 0.78
N ALA A 110 11.33 8.65 0.27
CA ALA A 110 12.60 9.35 0.41
C ALA A 110 12.59 10.70 -0.32
N TYR A 111 12.00 10.75 -1.52
CA TYR A 111 11.80 11.99 -2.28
C TYR A 111 10.93 12.99 -1.52
N LYS A 112 9.78 12.56 -0.99
CA LYS A 112 8.89 13.41 -0.16
C LYS A 112 9.64 13.96 1.06
N ALA A 113 10.40 13.12 1.76
CA ALA A 113 11.18 13.55 2.92
C ALA A 113 12.28 14.56 2.53
N ALA A 114 13.03 14.30 1.46
CA ALA A 114 14.05 15.22 0.97
C ALA A 114 13.47 16.58 0.54
N ALA A 115 12.31 16.58 -0.12
CA ALA A 115 11.57 17.79 -0.46
C ALA A 115 11.20 18.62 0.78
N ALA A 116 10.62 17.96 1.79
CA ALA A 116 10.23 18.61 3.04
C ALA A 116 11.41 19.21 3.83
N ASN A 117 12.63 18.72 3.59
CA ASN A 117 13.86 19.21 4.23
C ASN A 117 14.69 20.14 3.32
N GLY A 118 14.19 20.53 2.14
CA GLY A 118 14.91 21.41 1.21
C GLY A 118 16.20 20.81 0.64
N LEU A 119 16.29 19.48 0.57
CA LEU A 119 17.49 18.75 0.10
C LEU A 119 17.49 18.49 -1.41
N LEU A 120 16.43 18.89 -2.11
CA LEU A 120 16.29 18.70 -3.54
C LEU A 120 16.93 19.85 -4.33
N THR A 121 17.58 19.52 -5.42
CA THR A 121 18.24 20.48 -6.32
C THR A 121 17.26 21.10 -7.33
N GLY A 122 16.13 20.44 -7.58
CA GLY A 122 15.16 20.80 -8.62
C GLY A 122 15.34 20.00 -9.91
N GLU A 123 16.47 19.31 -10.09
CA GLU A 123 16.68 18.41 -11.22
C GLU A 123 16.12 17.02 -10.90
N LEU A 124 14.90 16.74 -11.37
CA LEU A 124 14.12 15.56 -10.99
C LEU A 124 14.87 14.22 -11.09
N LEU A 125 15.62 13.95 -12.16
CA LEU A 125 16.37 12.69 -12.31
C LEU A 125 17.55 12.60 -11.34
N VAL A 126 18.27 13.71 -11.13
CA VAL A 126 19.39 13.81 -10.19
C VAL A 126 18.88 13.60 -8.76
N ASP A 127 17.84 14.34 -8.39
CA ASP A 127 17.16 14.24 -7.10
C ASP A 127 16.65 12.82 -6.83
N MET A 128 15.99 12.20 -7.83
CA MET A 128 15.52 10.82 -7.72
C MET A 128 16.67 9.85 -7.47
N ASN A 129 17.77 9.97 -8.21
CA ASN A 129 18.91 9.08 -8.05
C ASN A 129 19.66 9.31 -6.73
N ALA A 130 19.72 10.54 -6.24
CA ALA A 130 20.26 10.86 -4.93
C ALA A 130 19.47 10.16 -3.81
N VAL A 131 18.13 10.28 -3.80
CA VAL A 131 17.31 9.61 -2.78
C VAL A 131 17.31 8.09 -2.91
N ARG A 132 17.47 7.55 -4.13
CA ARG A 132 17.66 6.11 -4.34
C ARG A 132 18.99 5.62 -3.76
N GLY A 133 20.06 6.39 -3.89
CA GLY A 133 21.35 6.10 -3.25
C GLY A 133 21.23 6.01 -1.72
N MET A 134 20.55 6.97 -1.09
CA MET A 134 20.27 6.95 0.36
C MET A 134 19.46 5.73 0.79
N ALA A 135 18.57 5.23 -0.08
CA ALA A 135 17.75 4.04 0.17
C ALA A 135 18.43 2.72 -0.24
N ALA A 136 19.72 2.74 -0.59
CA ALA A 136 20.48 1.59 -1.12
C ALA A 136 19.83 0.93 -2.36
N LEU A 137 19.29 1.74 -3.26
CA LEU A 137 18.70 1.32 -4.54
C LEU A 137 19.57 1.76 -5.71
N SER A 138 19.67 0.93 -6.74
CA SER A 138 20.38 1.27 -7.99
C SER A 138 19.77 2.51 -8.66
N PRO A 139 20.55 3.36 -9.33
CA PRO A 139 20.01 4.50 -10.06
C PRO A 139 19.09 4.07 -11.21
N VAL A 140 18.17 4.95 -11.60
CA VAL A 140 17.42 4.86 -12.86
C VAL A 140 18.16 5.62 -13.96
N ARG A 141 18.06 5.14 -15.20
CA ARG A 141 18.79 5.69 -16.34
C ARG A 141 18.12 6.92 -16.93
N SER A 142 16.79 6.93 -16.96
CA SER A 142 15.97 8.00 -17.53
C SER A 142 14.65 8.16 -16.77
N LEU A 143 13.97 9.29 -16.99
CA LEU A 143 12.62 9.50 -16.47
C LEU A 143 11.57 8.64 -17.20
N GLU A 144 11.85 8.23 -18.43
CA GLU A 144 11.00 7.30 -19.18
C GLU A 144 10.98 5.91 -18.52
N ASP A 145 12.14 5.42 -18.08
CA ASP A 145 12.23 4.15 -17.33
C ASP A 145 11.59 4.24 -15.93
N ALA A 146 11.42 5.47 -15.41
CA ALA A 146 10.99 5.75 -14.05
C ALA A 146 9.51 6.17 -13.94
N GLN A 147 8.69 6.07 -15.00
CA GLN A 147 7.29 6.52 -14.98
C GLN A 147 6.47 5.92 -13.81
N HIS A 148 6.68 4.64 -13.50
CA HIS A 148 6.03 4.00 -12.36
C HIS A 148 6.42 4.64 -11.02
N ILE A 149 7.68 5.05 -10.84
CA ILE A 149 8.15 5.75 -9.63
C ILE A 149 7.55 7.15 -9.57
N LEU A 150 7.53 7.87 -10.69
CA LEU A 150 6.95 9.21 -10.78
C LEU A 150 5.47 9.21 -10.39
N LYS A 151 4.71 8.20 -10.85
CA LYS A 151 3.33 8.00 -10.42
C LYS A 151 3.21 7.86 -8.90
N ILE A 152 4.08 7.07 -8.27
CA ILE A 152 4.03 6.89 -6.80
C ILE A 152 4.47 8.16 -6.06
N ILE A 153 5.49 8.88 -6.55
CA ILE A 153 5.87 10.20 -6.00
C ILE A 153 4.65 11.11 -6.00
N SER A 154 3.98 11.27 -7.15
CA SER A 154 2.79 12.10 -7.28
C SER A 154 1.70 11.72 -6.28
N LEU A 155 1.43 10.42 -6.11
CA LEU A 155 0.41 9.93 -5.17
C LEU A 155 0.76 10.24 -3.71
N VAL A 156 2.02 10.04 -3.31
CA VAL A 156 2.41 10.27 -1.91
C VAL A 156 2.64 11.74 -1.58
N THR A 157 2.87 12.61 -2.58
CA THR A 157 3.06 14.06 -2.36
C THR A 157 1.77 14.87 -2.43
N GLN A 158 0.69 14.33 -3.00
CA GLN A 158 -0.62 14.99 -3.09
C GLN A 158 -1.47 14.88 -1.81
N GLY A 159 -1.04 14.07 -0.83
CA GLY A 159 -1.64 13.98 0.50
C GLY A 159 -0.69 14.43 1.60
#